data_AF-W4FU91-F1
#
_entry.id   AF-W4FU91-F1
#
_cell.length_a   1.000
_cell.length_b   1.000
_cell.length_c   1.000
_cell.angle_alpha   90.00
_cell.angle_beta   90.00
_cell.angle_gamma   90.00
#
_symmetry.space_group_name_H-M   'P 1'
#
loop_
_entity.id
_entity.type
_entity.pdbx_description
1 polymer ?
#
loop_
_entity_poly.entity_id
_entity_poly.type
_entity_poly.pdbx_seq_one_letter_code
_entity_poly.pdbx_strand_id
1 'polypeptide(L)'
;MSKARVLLDESSAVDRHFRLKCIPTSMASTNSDDDGKAEAMSNLVLVEDKLASGGVGRVVLEHVVLQLTKSSRAKRFIHVHLETDGSSEKEALHLNYTGDIRGWFTVGNATLLERIYNDIIQAQAGEASSTSSCAVVIDSLSELLQQFSLRDVSTFLARVYQLPTVVVVVSRYNASLHKPTTTLGLRTLAKTLVNVETTASIAAYPLLSVESKRRLPHGMHGMVTLLHKSTHGQATDVIEYFTFEVTAGRRSLLMWTKQRAEQRVSHNATLGSTKTEEDPALGSLLSDLTFNLTVSERDSAARKQVVLPYQHQNHQSTPLFFIDDDDPDWDDDDLDDDLDI
;
A
#
# COMPACT_ATOMS: atom_id res chain seq x y z
N MET A 1 33.54 -26.98 7.97
CA MET A 1 33.22 -25.71 7.29
C MET A 1 31.71 -25.56 7.25
N SER A 2 31.17 -24.82 8.21
CA SER A 2 29.73 -24.73 8.48
C SER A 2 29.09 -23.74 7.49
N LYS A 3 28.06 -24.21 6.77
CA LYS A 3 27.15 -23.36 6.00
C LYS A 3 26.59 -22.29 6.95
N ALA A 4 26.98 -21.03 6.74
CA ALA A 4 26.36 -19.91 7.40
C ALA A 4 24.87 -19.88 6.99
N ARG A 5 24.01 -20.49 7.83
CA ARG A 5 22.61 -20.10 7.93
C ARG A 5 22.62 -18.63 8.34
N VAL A 6 22.57 -17.74 7.35
CA VAL A 6 22.17 -16.36 7.57
C VAL A 6 20.77 -16.44 8.17
N LEU A 7 20.66 -16.12 9.46
CA LEU A 7 19.39 -15.90 10.15
C LEU A 7 18.62 -14.83 9.35
N LEU A 8 17.71 -15.27 8.48
CA LEU A 8 16.79 -14.44 7.70
C LEU A 8 15.59 -13.97 8.55
N ASP A 9 15.75 -13.90 9.87
CA ASP A 9 14.62 -13.99 10.80
C ASP A 9 13.95 -12.65 11.14
N GLU A 10 14.48 -11.50 10.70
CA GLU A 10 13.90 -10.20 11.10
C GLU A 10 13.91 -9.13 9.99
N SER A 11 13.81 -9.54 8.72
CA SER A 11 13.63 -8.63 7.60
C SER A 11 12.15 -8.27 7.42
N SER A 12 11.85 -6.99 7.16
CA SER A 12 10.51 -6.51 6.73
C SER A 12 9.86 -7.48 5.74
N ALA A 13 8.61 -7.85 6.01
CA ALA A 13 7.81 -8.71 5.15
C ALA A 13 7.49 -8.04 3.82
N VAL A 14 7.34 -6.71 3.81
CA VAL A 14 7.20 -5.91 2.59
C VAL A 14 8.46 -5.99 1.73
N ASP A 15 9.64 -5.78 2.32
CA ASP A 15 10.93 -5.91 1.61
C ASP A 15 11.12 -7.32 1.05
N ARG A 16 10.79 -8.34 1.85
CA ARG A 16 10.88 -9.75 1.44
C ARG A 16 9.94 -10.06 0.28
N HIS A 17 8.74 -9.50 0.27
CA HIS A 17 7.79 -9.66 -0.83
C HIS A 17 8.37 -9.17 -2.15
N PHE A 18 8.94 -7.96 -2.17
CA PHE A 18 9.53 -7.40 -3.39
C PHE A 18 10.75 -8.18 -3.86
N ARG A 19 11.62 -8.64 -2.95
CA ARG A 19 12.81 -9.41 -3.33
C ARG A 19 12.49 -10.81 -3.87
N LEU A 20 11.49 -11.49 -3.29
CA LEU A 20 11.31 -12.94 -3.47
C LEU A 20 10.01 -13.37 -4.14
N LYS A 21 8.93 -12.58 -4.02
CA LYS A 21 7.58 -12.98 -4.47
C LYS A 21 7.04 -12.10 -5.59
N CYS A 22 7.51 -10.86 -5.70
CA CYS A 22 7.00 -9.89 -6.66
C CYS A 22 7.39 -10.17 -8.12
N ILE A 23 8.42 -10.97 -8.38
CA ILE A 23 8.81 -11.38 -9.74
C ILE A 23 8.60 -12.89 -9.86
N PRO A 24 7.80 -13.39 -10.82
CA PRO A 24 7.57 -14.83 -10.98
C PRO A 24 8.87 -15.61 -11.25
N THR A 25 8.92 -16.87 -10.82
CA THR A 25 10.12 -17.74 -10.90
C THR A 25 10.37 -18.34 -12.28
N SER A 26 9.35 -18.39 -13.14
CA SER A 26 9.41 -18.93 -14.49
C SER A 26 8.65 -17.95 -15.38
N MET A 27 9.29 -17.41 -16.41
CA MET A 27 8.58 -16.88 -17.58
C MET A 27 8.41 -18.09 -18.48
N ALA A 28 7.17 -18.58 -18.66
CA ALA A 28 6.92 -19.78 -19.45
C ALA A 28 7.49 -19.57 -20.86
N SER A 29 8.46 -20.40 -21.25
CA SER A 29 8.86 -20.50 -22.64
C SER A 29 7.66 -20.98 -23.42
N THR A 30 7.20 -20.17 -24.38
CA THR A 30 6.18 -20.57 -25.36
C THR A 30 6.76 -21.65 -26.25
N ASN A 31 6.80 -22.90 -25.77
CA ASN A 31 7.03 -24.09 -26.56
C ASN A 31 6.39 -25.29 -25.86
N SER A 32 5.54 -25.98 -26.63
CA SER A 32 4.91 -27.31 -26.46
C SER A 32 3.87 -27.52 -25.35
N ASP A 33 2.63 -27.76 -25.79
CA ASP A 33 1.80 -28.95 -25.53
C ASP A 33 1.89 -29.61 -24.14
N ASP A 34 1.52 -28.89 -23.08
CA ASP A 34 1.33 -29.52 -21.76
C ASP A 34 0.15 -28.88 -21.03
N ASP A 35 -0.80 -29.73 -20.62
CA ASP A 35 -2.10 -29.39 -20.05
C ASP A 35 -2.00 -28.41 -18.86
N GLY A 36 -2.70 -27.28 -18.97
CA GLY A 36 -3.18 -26.50 -17.83
C GLY A 36 -2.14 -25.78 -16.93
N LYS A 37 -0.89 -25.63 -17.35
CA LYS A 37 0.08 -24.81 -16.58
C LYS A 37 -0.26 -23.32 -16.69
N ALA A 38 -0.59 -22.72 -15.55
CA ALA A 38 -0.86 -21.30 -15.40
C ALA A 38 0.21 -20.46 -16.11
N GLU A 39 -0.24 -19.68 -17.11
CA GLU A 39 0.58 -18.76 -17.87
C GLU A 39 1.32 -17.83 -16.89
N ALA A 40 2.63 -17.74 -17.03
CA ALA A 40 3.48 -16.93 -16.18
C ALA A 40 3.23 -15.45 -16.43
N MET A 41 2.16 -14.97 -15.83
CA MET A 41 1.66 -13.63 -15.98
C MET A 41 2.54 -12.66 -15.16
N SER A 42 2.99 -11.58 -15.80
CA SER A 42 3.79 -10.50 -15.18
C SER A 42 3.09 -9.91 -13.95
N ASN A 43 3.75 -9.11 -13.13
CA ASN A 43 3.08 -8.56 -11.93
C ASN A 43 2.89 -7.04 -12.06
N LEU A 44 1.65 -6.57 -11.95
CA LEU A 44 1.35 -5.15 -11.76
C LEU A 44 1.38 -4.83 -10.27
N VAL A 45 2.28 -3.93 -9.89
CA VAL A 45 2.43 -3.38 -8.55
C VAL A 45 1.99 -1.92 -8.58
N LEU A 46 0.99 -1.57 -7.76
CA LEU A 46 0.55 -0.19 -7.61
C LEU A 46 0.89 0.34 -6.23
N VAL A 47 1.56 1.49 -6.17
CA VAL A 47 1.75 2.30 -4.97
C VAL A 47 0.65 3.35 -4.96
N GLU A 48 -0.30 3.19 -4.05
CA GLU A 48 -1.37 4.13 -3.84
C GLU A 48 -1.00 5.07 -2.70
N ASP A 49 -1.10 6.37 -2.95
CA ASP A 49 -1.07 7.37 -1.89
C ASP A 49 -2.20 8.38 -2.04
N LYS A 50 -2.32 9.26 -1.04
CA LYS A 50 -3.34 10.30 -0.99
C LYS A 50 -2.70 11.67 -1.02
N LEU A 51 -3.48 12.68 -1.38
CA LEU A 51 -3.02 14.07 -1.33
C LEU A 51 -2.48 14.45 0.07
N ALA A 52 -3.19 14.03 1.11
CA ALA A 52 -2.79 14.25 2.50
C ALA A 52 -1.53 13.47 2.92
N SER A 53 -1.07 12.49 2.14
CA SER A 53 0.20 11.78 2.36
C SER A 53 1.41 12.60 1.93
N GLY A 54 1.24 13.81 1.39
CA GLY A 54 2.33 14.76 1.14
C GLY A 54 3.38 14.28 0.14
N GLY A 55 3.01 13.37 -0.78
CA GLY A 55 3.93 12.81 -1.77
C GLY A 55 4.88 11.74 -1.24
N VAL A 56 4.66 11.22 -0.02
CA VAL A 56 5.44 10.11 0.53
C VAL A 56 5.41 8.86 -0.37
N GLY A 57 4.36 8.69 -1.17
CA GLY A 57 4.29 7.63 -2.18
C GLY A 57 5.47 7.62 -3.16
N ARG A 58 6.08 8.78 -3.46
CA ARG A 58 7.27 8.86 -4.33
C ARG A 58 8.47 8.15 -3.71
N VAL A 59 8.71 8.39 -2.42
CA VAL A 59 9.80 7.75 -1.67
C VAL A 59 9.54 6.25 -1.49
N VAL A 60 8.28 5.86 -1.27
CA VAL A 60 7.91 4.44 -1.21
C VAL A 60 8.12 3.75 -2.56
N LEU A 61 7.78 4.39 -3.68
CA LEU A 61 8.05 3.86 -5.01
C LEU A 61 9.55 3.63 -5.22
N GLU A 62 10.39 4.62 -4.93
CA GLU A 62 11.85 4.48 -5.00
C GLU A 62 12.36 3.32 -4.13
N HIS A 63 11.82 3.19 -2.92
CA HIS A 63 12.15 2.06 -2.04
C HIS A 63 11.74 0.72 -2.65
N VAL A 64 10.54 0.60 -3.23
CA VAL A 64 10.09 -0.62 -3.91
C VAL A 64 11.04 -0.99 -5.05
N VAL A 65 11.43 -0.02 -5.87
CA VAL A 65 12.39 -0.23 -6.96
C VAL A 65 13.74 -0.68 -6.40
N LEU A 66 14.25 -0.05 -5.34
CA LEU A 66 15.50 -0.44 -4.67
C LEU A 66 15.43 -1.88 -4.10
N GLN A 67 14.26 -2.35 -3.67
CA GLN A 67 14.10 -3.74 -3.24
C GLN A 67 14.03 -4.71 -4.42
N LEU A 68 13.49 -4.27 -5.56
CA LEU A 68 13.46 -5.06 -6.79
C LEU A 68 14.84 -5.18 -7.43
N THR A 69 15.68 -4.15 -7.41
CA THR A 69 17.08 -4.21 -7.92
C THR A 69 17.94 -5.19 -7.11
N LYS A 70 17.62 -5.39 -5.83
CA LYS A 70 18.24 -6.42 -4.98
C LYS A 70 17.75 -7.84 -5.29
N SER A 71 16.72 -7.99 -6.12
CA SER A 71 16.27 -9.31 -6.58
C SER A 71 17.17 -9.81 -7.70
N SER A 72 17.52 -11.09 -7.69
CA SER A 72 18.25 -11.72 -8.80
C SER A 72 17.38 -11.95 -10.05
N ARG A 73 16.07 -11.66 -9.97
CA ARG A 73 15.09 -12.01 -11.01
C ARG A 73 14.79 -10.89 -12.00
N ALA A 74 15.06 -9.62 -11.68
CA ALA A 74 14.98 -8.51 -12.63
C ALA A 74 16.39 -8.03 -12.91
N LYS A 75 16.83 -8.13 -14.18
CA LYS A 75 18.19 -7.75 -14.58
C LYS A 75 18.26 -6.32 -15.10
N ARG A 76 17.13 -5.78 -15.54
CA ARG A 76 17.06 -4.50 -16.23
C ARG A 76 15.86 -3.68 -15.74
N PHE A 77 16.04 -2.37 -15.68
CA PHE A 77 15.02 -1.42 -15.27
C PHE A 77 14.83 -0.34 -16.34
N ILE A 78 13.57 -0.11 -16.74
CA ILE A 78 13.16 1.01 -17.59
C ILE A 78 12.29 1.93 -16.74
N HIS A 79 12.72 3.17 -16.54
CA HIS A 79 12.02 4.18 -15.76
C HIS A 79 11.38 5.20 -16.70
N VAL A 80 10.05 5.25 -16.70
CA VAL A 80 9.24 6.24 -17.39
C VAL A 80 8.91 7.35 -16.40
N HIS A 81 9.40 8.55 -16.70
CA HIS A 81 9.21 9.75 -15.89
C HIS A 81 8.14 10.65 -16.50
N LEU A 82 7.07 10.91 -15.76
CA LEU A 82 5.95 11.77 -16.14
C LEU A 82 5.80 12.95 -15.15
N GLU A 83 6.10 12.72 -13.88
CA GLU A 83 5.93 13.69 -12.78
C GLU A 83 7.29 14.19 -12.25
N THR A 84 8.32 13.35 -12.23
CA THR A 84 9.64 13.68 -11.64
C THR A 84 10.74 13.76 -12.68
N ASP A 85 11.51 14.84 -12.70
CA ASP A 85 12.73 14.92 -13.51
C ASP A 85 13.74 13.90 -12.95
N GLY A 86 14.00 12.85 -13.73
CA GLY A 86 14.66 11.63 -13.26
C GLY A 86 15.95 11.89 -12.45
N SER A 87 16.02 11.30 -11.26
CA SER A 87 17.27 11.24 -10.50
C SER A 87 18.25 10.29 -11.19
N SER A 88 19.48 10.76 -11.38
CA SER A 88 20.61 10.11 -12.07
C SER A 88 21.05 8.76 -11.46
N GLU A 89 20.21 7.72 -11.52
CA GLU A 89 20.61 6.35 -11.22
C GLU A 89 21.22 5.70 -12.47
N LYS A 90 22.54 5.49 -12.45
CA LYS A 90 23.33 5.05 -13.62
C LYS A 90 22.96 3.67 -14.19
N GLU A 91 22.13 2.89 -13.49
CA GLU A 91 21.82 1.49 -13.84
C GLU A 91 20.45 1.31 -14.51
N ALA A 92 19.59 2.34 -14.54
CA ALA A 92 18.29 2.28 -15.19
C ALA A 92 18.27 3.06 -16.50
N LEU A 93 17.56 2.55 -17.51
CA LEU A 93 17.25 3.33 -18.69
C LEU A 93 16.12 4.30 -18.36
N HIS A 94 16.32 5.59 -18.58
CA HIS A 94 15.35 6.62 -18.29
C HIS A 94 14.68 7.14 -19.56
N LEU A 95 13.35 7.05 -19.61
CA LEU A 95 12.49 7.66 -20.63
C LEU A 95 11.80 8.86 -19.98
N ASN A 96 12.16 10.07 -20.40
CA ASN A 96 11.65 11.28 -19.76
C ASN A 96 10.57 11.97 -20.61
N TYR A 97 9.39 12.15 -20.01
CA TYR A 97 8.23 12.83 -20.56
C TYR A 97 7.71 13.93 -19.62
N THR A 98 8.50 14.35 -18.63
CA THR A 98 8.14 15.46 -17.75
C THR A 98 7.87 16.71 -18.58
N GLY A 99 6.75 17.38 -18.29
CA GLY A 99 6.31 18.55 -19.06
C GLY A 99 5.72 18.23 -20.45
N ASP A 100 5.86 17.00 -20.97
CA ASP A 100 5.18 16.53 -22.19
C ASP A 100 3.82 15.92 -21.91
N ILE A 101 3.25 16.21 -20.74
CA ILE A 101 2.04 15.55 -20.26
C ILE A 101 0.96 15.71 -21.34
N ARG A 102 0.80 16.89 -21.96
CA ARG A 102 -0.18 17.16 -23.04
C ARG A 102 0.24 16.70 -24.46
N GLY A 103 1.34 15.97 -24.60
CA GLY A 103 1.87 15.59 -25.91
C GLY A 103 2.30 16.81 -26.74
N TRP A 104 2.77 17.88 -26.10
CA TRP A 104 3.19 19.10 -26.78
C TRP A 104 4.52 18.96 -27.50
N PHE A 105 5.36 18.01 -27.09
CA PHE A 105 6.62 17.71 -27.81
C PHE A 105 6.40 16.67 -28.92
N THR A 106 5.16 16.45 -29.36
CA THR A 106 4.87 15.51 -30.45
C THR A 106 5.39 16.00 -31.78
N VAL A 107 6.11 15.10 -32.48
CA VAL A 107 6.37 15.18 -33.92
C VAL A 107 5.56 14.04 -34.56
N GLY A 108 4.29 14.30 -34.91
CA GLY A 108 3.39 13.34 -35.58
C GLY A 108 2.06 13.11 -34.87
N ASN A 109 1.25 12.18 -35.39
CA ASN A 109 -0.13 11.91 -34.94
C ASN A 109 -0.24 10.86 -33.80
N ALA A 110 0.87 10.41 -33.23
CA ALA A 110 0.87 9.39 -32.17
C ALA A 110 0.47 10.00 -30.82
N THR A 111 -0.40 9.32 -30.06
CA THR A 111 -0.73 9.71 -28.69
C THR A 111 0.45 9.47 -27.75
N LEU A 112 0.47 10.14 -26.58
CA LEU A 112 1.51 9.94 -25.57
C LEU A 112 1.64 8.47 -25.14
N LEU A 113 0.51 7.75 -24.98
CA LEU A 113 0.50 6.32 -24.63
C LEU A 113 1.20 5.46 -25.70
N GLU A 114 0.96 5.70 -26.98
CA GLU A 114 1.62 4.97 -28.07
C GLU A 114 3.12 5.27 -28.12
N ARG A 115 3.51 6.52 -27.86
CA ARG A 115 4.92 6.91 -27.81
C ARG A 115 5.64 6.20 -26.67
N ILE A 116 5.10 6.25 -25.45
CA ILE A 116 5.68 5.55 -24.30
C ILE A 116 5.80 4.05 -24.59
N TYR A 117 4.77 3.44 -25.18
CA TYR A 117 4.79 2.02 -25.54
C TYR A 117 5.90 1.70 -26.55
N ASN A 118 6.01 2.48 -27.63
CA ASN A 118 7.04 2.29 -28.66
C ASN A 118 8.45 2.51 -28.11
N ASP A 119 8.64 3.50 -27.26
CA ASP A 119 9.94 3.81 -26.65
C ASP A 119 10.34 2.71 -25.66
N ILE A 120 9.38 2.07 -24.96
CA ILE A 120 9.64 0.86 -24.15
C ILE A 120 10.08 -0.32 -25.03
N ILE A 121 9.44 -0.54 -26.19
CA ILE A 121 9.84 -1.61 -27.12
C ILE A 121 11.24 -1.34 -27.67
N GLN A 122 11.52 -0.12 -28.13
CA GLN A 122 12.83 0.24 -28.66
C GLN A 122 13.91 0.12 -27.60
N ALA A 123 13.61 0.56 -26.37
CA ALA A 123 14.46 0.35 -25.23
C ALA A 123 14.83 -1.14 -25.06
N GLN A 124 13.86 -2.05 -25.14
CA GLN A 124 14.10 -3.50 -25.03
C GLN A 124 14.96 -4.04 -26.18
N ALA A 125 14.77 -3.55 -27.41
CA ALA A 125 15.48 -4.00 -28.59
C ALA A 125 16.94 -3.48 -28.68
N GLY A 126 17.22 -2.31 -28.09
CA GLY A 126 18.53 -1.64 -28.17
C GLY A 126 19.68 -2.32 -27.43
N GLU A 127 19.42 -3.37 -26.62
CA GLU A 127 20.47 -4.12 -25.92
C GLU A 127 20.56 -5.57 -26.42
N ALA A 128 21.79 -6.01 -26.67
CA ALA A 128 22.16 -7.27 -27.34
C ALA A 128 21.76 -8.57 -26.59
N SER A 129 20.96 -8.51 -25.52
CA SER A 129 20.46 -9.67 -24.79
C SER A 129 18.93 -9.68 -24.79
N SER A 130 18.35 -10.16 -25.89
CA SER A 130 16.90 -10.27 -26.14
C SER A 130 16.15 -11.23 -25.18
N THR A 131 16.76 -11.64 -24.07
CA THR A 131 16.25 -12.64 -23.12
C THR A 131 16.31 -12.19 -21.66
N SER A 132 16.78 -10.97 -21.37
CA SER A 132 16.87 -10.49 -19.99
C SER A 132 15.51 -10.00 -19.47
N SER A 133 15.14 -10.43 -18.26
CA SER A 133 13.96 -9.96 -17.55
C SER A 133 14.05 -8.46 -17.23
N CYS A 134 13.00 -7.74 -17.60
CA CYS A 134 12.88 -6.30 -17.50
C CYS A 134 11.77 -5.89 -16.52
N ALA A 135 12.06 -4.94 -15.64
CA ALA A 135 11.10 -4.23 -14.82
C ALA A 135 10.80 -2.87 -15.45
N VAL A 136 9.53 -2.53 -15.62
CA VAL A 136 9.11 -1.21 -16.07
C VAL A 136 8.56 -0.44 -14.88
N VAL A 137 9.13 0.73 -14.62
CA VAL A 137 8.73 1.64 -13.54
C VAL A 137 8.11 2.87 -14.19
N ILE A 138 6.86 3.17 -13.86
CA ILE A 138 6.20 4.41 -14.27
C ILE A 138 6.02 5.25 -13.01
N ASP A 139 6.64 6.43 -12.94
CA ASP A 139 6.66 7.24 -11.72
C ASP A 139 5.26 7.68 -11.25
N SER A 140 4.32 7.96 -12.16
CA SER A 140 2.96 8.38 -11.82
C SER A 140 1.95 8.09 -12.93
N LEU A 141 1.01 7.17 -12.68
CA LEU A 141 -0.18 7.00 -13.54
C LEU A 141 -1.14 8.19 -13.44
N SER A 142 -1.02 9.02 -12.40
CA SER A 142 -1.92 10.16 -12.20
C SER A 142 -1.89 11.12 -13.39
N GLU A 143 -0.71 11.35 -13.96
CA GLU A 143 -0.52 12.21 -15.12
C GLU A 143 -1.21 11.64 -16.38
N LEU A 144 -1.17 10.32 -16.56
CA LEU A 144 -1.87 9.67 -17.67
C LEU A 144 -3.39 9.70 -17.48
N LEU A 145 -3.86 9.44 -16.26
CA LEU A 145 -5.30 9.39 -15.93
C LEU A 145 -5.96 10.77 -15.93
N GLN A 146 -5.19 11.85 -15.84
CA GLN A 146 -5.70 13.21 -16.05
C GLN A 146 -6.05 13.49 -17.52
N GLN A 147 -5.53 12.71 -18.47
CA GLN A 147 -5.69 12.96 -19.90
C GLN A 147 -6.45 11.87 -20.64
N PHE A 148 -6.23 10.64 -20.22
CA PHE A 148 -6.77 9.46 -20.87
C PHE A 148 -7.81 8.81 -19.98
N SER A 149 -8.76 8.10 -20.59
CA SER A 149 -9.73 7.35 -19.80
C SER A 149 -9.05 6.17 -19.08
N LEU A 150 -9.67 5.67 -18.00
CA LEU A 150 -9.20 4.45 -17.33
C LEU A 150 -9.05 3.28 -18.32
N ARG A 151 -9.94 3.19 -19.31
CA ARG A 151 -9.91 2.15 -20.35
C ARG A 151 -8.66 2.24 -21.22
N ASP A 152 -8.26 3.44 -21.59
CA ASP A 152 -7.08 3.64 -22.44
C ASP A 152 -5.80 3.31 -21.65
N VAL A 153 -5.73 3.78 -20.40
CA VAL A 153 -4.61 3.49 -19.50
C VAL A 153 -4.53 1.99 -19.17
N SER A 154 -5.66 1.32 -18.92
CA SER A 154 -5.67 -0.11 -18.66
C SER A 154 -5.28 -0.93 -19.90
N THR A 155 -5.72 -0.52 -21.08
CA THR A 155 -5.32 -1.14 -22.36
C THR A 155 -3.82 -0.96 -22.60
N PHE A 156 -3.29 0.24 -22.33
CA PHE A 156 -1.85 0.49 -22.38
C PHE A 156 -1.08 -0.39 -21.41
N LEU A 157 -1.49 -0.47 -20.13
CA LEU A 157 -0.85 -1.34 -19.14
C LEU A 157 -0.90 -2.81 -19.54
N ALA A 158 -2.04 -3.27 -20.08
CA ALA A 158 -2.18 -4.64 -20.59
C ALA A 158 -1.24 -4.91 -21.78
N ARG A 159 -1.05 -3.95 -22.68
CA ARG A 159 -0.08 -4.07 -23.79
C ARG A 159 1.36 -4.13 -23.30
N VAL A 160 1.73 -3.29 -22.33
CA VAL A 160 3.08 -3.34 -21.71
C VAL A 160 3.31 -4.68 -21.02
N TYR A 161 2.27 -5.20 -20.39
CA TYR A 161 2.29 -6.48 -19.69
C TYR A 161 2.48 -7.69 -20.62
N GLN A 162 1.94 -7.62 -21.83
CA GLN A 162 2.08 -8.67 -22.85
C GLN A 162 3.47 -8.70 -23.50
N LEU A 163 4.36 -7.76 -23.17
CA LEU A 163 5.73 -7.77 -23.69
C LEU A 163 6.52 -8.92 -23.06
N PRO A 164 7.17 -9.79 -23.86
CA PRO A 164 7.72 -11.07 -23.40
C PRO A 164 8.89 -10.93 -22.42
N THR A 165 9.54 -9.77 -22.36
CA THR A 165 10.65 -9.50 -21.43
C THR A 165 10.19 -8.80 -20.15
N VAL A 166 8.97 -8.25 -20.10
CA VAL A 166 8.48 -7.49 -18.95
C VAL A 166 7.96 -8.45 -17.88
N VAL A 167 8.66 -8.50 -16.75
CA VAL A 167 8.28 -9.39 -15.62
C VAL A 167 7.45 -8.67 -14.57
N VAL A 168 7.61 -7.36 -14.45
CA VAL A 168 6.92 -6.54 -13.46
C VAL A 168 6.74 -5.12 -14.00
N VAL A 169 5.55 -4.57 -13.78
CA VAL A 169 5.25 -3.16 -13.97
C VAL A 169 4.96 -2.57 -12.60
N VAL A 170 5.71 -1.55 -12.21
CA VAL A 170 5.53 -0.86 -10.93
C VAL A 170 5.12 0.57 -11.23
N SER A 171 4.06 1.04 -10.60
CA SER A 171 3.69 2.44 -10.74
C SER A 171 3.02 3.00 -9.50
N ARG A 172 3.06 4.33 -9.37
CA ARG A 172 2.35 5.07 -8.33
C ARG A 172 1.12 5.77 -8.91
N TYR A 173 0.11 5.97 -8.09
CA TYR A 173 -0.94 6.93 -8.38
C TYR A 173 -1.49 7.55 -7.10
N ASN A 174 -1.98 8.78 -7.20
CA ASN A 174 -2.64 9.47 -6.10
C ASN A 174 -4.15 9.26 -6.18
N ALA A 175 -4.71 8.48 -5.26
CA ALA A 175 -6.13 8.15 -5.25
C ALA A 175 -7.04 9.37 -5.03
N SER A 176 -6.54 10.44 -4.40
CA SER A 176 -7.32 11.67 -4.16
C SER A 176 -7.54 12.51 -5.42
N LEU A 177 -6.77 12.28 -6.49
CA LEU A 177 -6.91 13.04 -7.75
C LEU A 177 -7.96 12.43 -8.69
N HIS A 178 -8.46 11.24 -8.38
CA HIS A 178 -9.31 10.46 -9.28
C HIS A 178 -10.63 10.08 -8.63
N LYS A 179 -11.63 9.78 -9.47
CA LYS A 179 -12.93 9.28 -8.98
C LYS A 179 -12.74 7.94 -8.25
N PRO A 180 -13.57 7.61 -7.25
CA PRO A 180 -13.50 6.34 -6.54
C PRO A 180 -13.59 5.11 -7.47
N THR A 181 -14.37 5.20 -8.53
CA THR A 181 -14.51 4.15 -9.56
C THR A 181 -13.21 3.90 -10.32
N THR A 182 -12.46 4.96 -10.64
CA THR A 182 -11.14 4.86 -11.28
C THR A 182 -10.14 4.18 -10.35
N THR A 183 -10.10 4.61 -9.09
CA THR A 183 -9.24 4.02 -8.05
C THR A 183 -9.56 2.54 -7.86
N LEU A 184 -10.84 2.18 -7.76
CA LEU A 184 -11.26 0.78 -7.64
C LEU A 184 -10.81 -0.04 -8.87
N GLY A 185 -11.00 0.47 -10.08
CA GLY A 185 -10.56 -0.19 -11.31
C GLY A 185 -9.04 -0.39 -11.39
N LEU A 186 -8.24 0.55 -10.91
CA LEU A 186 -6.78 0.35 -10.82
C LEU A 186 -6.42 -0.72 -9.79
N ARG A 187 -7.06 -0.70 -8.62
CA ARG A 187 -6.87 -1.73 -7.60
C ARG A 187 -7.26 -3.12 -8.09
N THR A 188 -8.27 -3.26 -8.96
CA THR A 188 -8.64 -4.57 -9.51
C THR A 188 -7.57 -5.12 -10.46
N LEU A 189 -6.97 -4.26 -11.28
CA LEU A 189 -5.87 -4.61 -12.20
C LEU A 189 -4.58 -5.00 -11.46
N ALA A 190 -4.31 -4.39 -10.30
CA ALA A 190 -3.10 -4.66 -9.54
C ALA A 190 -3.15 -6.04 -8.88
N LYS A 191 -2.05 -6.80 -9.02
CA LYS A 191 -1.83 -8.03 -8.25
C LYS A 191 -1.22 -7.73 -6.88
N THR A 192 -0.41 -6.68 -6.80
CA THR A 192 0.13 -6.16 -5.54
C THR A 192 -0.22 -4.69 -5.42
N LEU A 193 -0.87 -4.33 -4.33
CA LEU A 193 -1.21 -2.94 -3.99
C LEU A 193 -0.46 -2.56 -2.72
N VAL A 194 0.13 -1.38 -2.73
CA VAL A 194 0.91 -0.80 -1.63
C VAL A 194 0.22 0.50 -1.26
N ASN A 195 -0.63 0.47 -0.24
CA ASN A 195 -1.31 1.67 0.25
C ASN A 195 -0.42 2.39 1.27
N VAL A 196 -0.15 3.68 1.03
CA VAL A 196 0.78 4.50 1.81
C VAL A 196 0.02 5.51 2.65
N GLU A 197 0.13 5.37 3.97
CA GLU A 197 -0.55 6.22 4.94
C GLU A 197 0.43 6.94 5.87
N THR A 198 0.10 8.19 6.20
CA THR A 198 0.80 9.06 7.15
C THR A 198 -0.20 9.55 8.19
N THR A 199 0.27 10.19 9.27
CA THR A 199 -0.62 10.79 10.27
C THR A 199 -1.64 11.74 9.63
N ALA A 200 -1.19 12.57 8.69
CA ALA A 200 -2.04 13.52 7.99
C ALA A 200 -3.08 12.82 7.09
N SER A 201 -2.70 11.76 6.39
CA SER A 201 -3.64 11.03 5.54
C SER A 201 -4.65 10.20 6.32
N ILE A 202 -4.28 9.68 7.49
CA ILE A 202 -5.18 8.98 8.41
C ILE A 202 -6.21 9.97 8.97
N ALA A 203 -5.76 11.15 9.39
CA ALA A 203 -6.63 12.20 9.90
C ALA A 203 -7.60 12.76 8.85
N ALA A 204 -7.29 12.60 7.55
CA ALA A 204 -8.14 13.06 6.45
C ALA A 204 -9.29 12.09 6.11
N TYR A 205 -9.36 10.90 6.71
CA TYR A 205 -10.49 10.00 6.52
C TYR A 205 -11.77 10.53 7.20
N PRO A 206 -12.96 10.13 6.72
CA PRO A 206 -14.22 10.39 7.44
C PRO A 206 -14.13 9.89 8.88
N LEU A 207 -14.68 10.67 9.82
CA LEU A 207 -14.52 10.42 11.26
C LEU A 207 -14.89 8.99 11.69
N LEU A 208 -15.93 8.42 11.07
CA LEU A 208 -16.44 7.09 11.41
C LEU A 208 -15.77 5.93 10.66
N SER A 209 -14.85 6.22 9.72
CA SER A 209 -14.20 5.18 8.95
C SER A 209 -13.28 4.31 9.82
N VAL A 210 -13.03 3.07 9.40
CA VAL A 210 -12.13 2.17 10.13
C VAL A 210 -10.69 2.71 10.08
N GLU A 211 -10.34 3.36 8.97
CA GLU A 211 -9.03 3.94 8.75
C GLU A 211 -8.75 5.14 9.65
N SER A 212 -9.75 5.99 9.95
CA SER A 212 -9.60 7.13 10.86
C SER A 212 -9.19 6.71 12.28
N LYS A 213 -9.52 5.46 12.66
CA LYS A 213 -9.19 4.87 13.97
C LYS A 213 -7.78 4.29 14.03
N ARG A 214 -7.08 4.18 12.90
CA ARG A 214 -5.71 3.65 12.86
C ARG A 214 -4.77 4.60 13.60
N ARG A 215 -3.81 4.02 14.33
CA ARG A 215 -2.80 4.78 15.07
C ARG A 215 -1.41 4.38 14.61
N LEU A 216 -0.58 5.38 14.37
CA LEU A 216 0.84 5.17 14.13
C LEU A 216 1.57 5.05 15.47
N PRO A 217 2.45 4.06 15.65
CA PRO A 217 3.35 4.01 16.79
C PRO A 217 4.20 5.28 16.89
N HIS A 218 4.55 5.68 18.11
CA HIS A 218 5.35 6.89 18.34
C HIS A 218 6.70 6.80 17.64
N GLY A 219 7.13 7.90 17.00
CA GLY A 219 8.39 7.95 16.25
C GLY A 219 8.34 7.31 14.86
N MET A 220 7.20 6.79 14.41
CA MET A 220 7.00 6.36 13.03
C MET A 220 6.49 7.53 12.17
N HIS A 221 6.95 7.60 10.92
CA HIS A 221 6.54 8.65 9.98
C HIS A 221 5.29 8.27 9.17
N GLY A 222 5.00 6.98 9.07
CA GLY A 222 3.80 6.46 8.41
C GLY A 222 3.77 4.94 8.42
N MET A 223 2.84 4.37 7.66
CA MET A 223 2.70 2.95 7.47
C MET A 223 2.34 2.59 6.03
N VAL A 224 2.64 1.35 5.68
CA VAL A 224 2.32 0.74 4.40
C VAL A 224 1.46 -0.48 4.65
N THR A 225 0.33 -0.55 3.95
CA THR A 225 -0.47 -1.76 3.83
C THR A 225 -0.18 -2.40 2.48
N LEU A 226 0.49 -3.54 2.50
CA LEU A 226 0.72 -4.38 1.32
C LEU A 226 -0.44 -5.35 1.19
N LEU A 227 -1.21 -5.25 0.10
CA LEU A 227 -2.21 -6.22 -0.30
C LEU A 227 -1.68 -7.00 -1.50
N HIS A 228 -1.58 -8.31 -1.37
CA HIS A 228 -1.16 -9.19 -2.45
C HIS A 228 -2.25 -10.21 -2.80
N LYS A 229 -2.61 -10.28 -4.08
CA LYS A 229 -3.55 -11.27 -4.62
C LYS A 229 -2.79 -12.49 -5.11
N SER A 230 -3.00 -13.61 -4.42
CA SER A 230 -2.51 -14.91 -4.87
C SER A 230 -3.22 -15.34 -6.16
N THR A 231 -2.57 -16.22 -6.91
CA THR A 231 -3.15 -16.87 -8.10
C THR A 231 -4.38 -17.72 -7.76
N HIS A 232 -4.51 -18.16 -6.50
CA HIS A 232 -5.67 -18.92 -6.01
C HIS A 232 -6.80 -18.04 -5.45
N GLY A 233 -6.79 -16.74 -5.74
CA GLY A 233 -7.82 -15.78 -5.29
C GLY A 233 -7.69 -15.35 -3.82
N GLN A 234 -6.84 -16.00 -3.02
CA GLN A 234 -6.56 -15.57 -1.65
C GLN A 234 -5.79 -14.24 -1.65
N ALA A 235 -6.30 -13.26 -0.91
CA ALA A 235 -5.61 -12.01 -0.67
C ALA A 235 -4.88 -12.06 0.69
N THR A 236 -3.61 -11.67 0.70
CA THR A 236 -2.83 -11.51 1.94
C THR A 236 -2.57 -10.04 2.18
N ASP A 237 -2.84 -9.55 3.39
CA ASP A 237 -2.54 -8.21 3.84
C ASP A 237 -1.39 -8.20 4.86
N VAL A 238 -0.49 -7.22 4.73
CA VAL A 238 0.63 -7.02 5.64
C VAL A 238 0.73 -5.53 5.94
N ILE A 239 0.76 -5.19 7.23
CA ILE A 239 0.94 -3.81 7.69
C ILE A 239 2.33 -3.67 8.31
N GLU A 240 3.10 -2.73 7.78
CA GLU A 240 4.40 -2.34 8.33
C GLU A 240 4.52 -0.83 8.44
N TYR A 241 5.37 -0.36 9.34
CA TYR A 241 5.60 1.05 9.61
C TYR A 241 6.91 1.49 8.97
N PHE A 242 7.05 2.78 8.68
CA PHE A 242 8.29 3.29 8.13
C PHE A 242 8.80 4.54 8.83
N THR A 243 10.11 4.73 8.73
CA THR A 243 10.79 5.96 9.09
C THR A 243 11.67 6.44 7.95
N PHE A 244 11.82 7.74 7.82
CA PHE A 244 12.83 8.32 6.95
C PHE A 244 14.17 8.39 7.68
N GLU A 245 15.21 7.99 6.98
CA GLU A 245 16.60 8.27 7.36
C GLU A 245 17.16 9.25 6.34
N VAL A 246 17.80 10.31 6.82
CA VAL A 246 18.41 11.32 5.95
C VAL A 246 19.91 11.15 6.02
N THR A 247 20.48 10.53 4.98
CA THR A 247 21.93 10.32 4.89
C THR A 247 22.46 11.10 3.70
N ALA A 248 23.38 12.03 3.96
CA ALA A 248 24.03 12.86 2.93
C ALA A 248 23.05 13.58 1.97
N GLY A 249 21.91 14.06 2.49
CA GLY A 249 20.89 14.76 1.70
C GLY A 249 19.94 13.86 0.92
N ARG A 250 20.15 12.54 0.89
CA ARG A 250 19.22 11.57 0.31
C ARG A 250 18.32 10.99 1.41
N ARG A 251 17.01 10.98 1.18
CA ARG A 251 16.03 10.34 2.08
C ARG A 251 15.93 8.87 1.72
N SER A 252 16.33 7.98 2.62
CA SER A 252 16.08 6.54 2.54
C SER A 252 14.93 6.15 3.45
N LEU A 253 14.22 5.09 3.08
CA LEU A 253 13.09 4.57 3.84
C LEU A 253 13.52 3.29 4.56
N LEU A 254 13.22 3.21 5.85
CA LEU A 254 13.42 2.02 6.67
C LEU A 254 12.06 1.45 7.08
N MET A 255 11.85 0.17 6.78
CA MET A 255 10.62 -0.57 7.13
C MET A 255 10.75 -1.28 8.48
N TRP A 256 9.67 -1.28 9.24
CA TRP A 256 9.58 -1.83 10.59
C TRP A 256 8.33 -2.71 10.72
N THR A 257 8.51 -3.91 11.25
CA THR A 257 7.38 -4.75 11.66
C THR A 257 6.65 -4.10 12.83
N LYS A 258 5.36 -4.42 13.01
CA LYS A 258 4.55 -3.90 14.12
C LYS A 258 5.24 -4.08 15.49
N GLN A 259 5.73 -5.29 15.76
CA GLN A 259 6.40 -5.63 17.01
C GLN A 259 7.63 -4.74 17.27
N ARG A 260 8.46 -4.48 16.24
CA ARG A 260 9.65 -3.64 16.39
C ARG A 260 9.31 -2.15 16.53
N ALA A 261 8.29 -1.70 15.79
CA ALA A 261 7.82 -0.32 15.90
C ALA A 261 7.36 -0.02 17.33
N GLU A 262 6.63 -0.94 17.96
CA GLU A 262 6.18 -0.83 19.35
C GLU A 262 7.34 -0.94 20.36
N GLN A 263 8.30 -1.86 20.16
CA GLN A 263 9.47 -2.01 21.02
C GLN A 263 10.38 -0.78 21.06
N ARG A 264 10.54 -0.07 19.93
CA ARG A 264 11.31 1.19 19.89
C ARG A 264 10.71 2.27 20.78
N VAL A 265 9.38 2.32 20.89
CA VAL A 265 8.69 3.25 21.79
C VAL A 265 9.06 2.93 23.24
N SER A 266 9.03 1.66 23.63
CA SER A 266 9.41 1.23 24.98
C SER A 266 10.89 1.50 25.28
N HIS A 267 11.79 1.27 24.32
CA HIS A 267 13.23 1.51 24.53
C HIS A 267 13.57 3.00 24.62
N ASN A 268 12.95 3.84 23.78
CA ASN A 268 13.14 5.30 23.84
C ASN A 268 12.51 5.93 25.09
N ALA A 269 11.36 5.43 25.55
CA ALA A 269 10.76 5.84 26.82
C ALA A 269 11.66 5.46 28.02
N THR A 270 12.39 4.35 27.92
CA THR A 270 13.31 3.89 28.98
C THR A 270 14.62 4.69 28.99
N LEU A 271 15.14 5.09 27.82
CA LEU A 271 16.32 5.98 27.73
C LEU A 271 16.02 7.46 28.01
N GLY A 272 14.77 7.90 27.84
CA GLY A 272 14.32 9.24 28.20
C GLY A 272 14.19 9.51 29.72
N SER A 273 14.38 8.48 30.55
CA SER A 273 14.25 8.57 32.02
C SER A 273 15.56 8.88 32.75
N THR A 274 16.58 9.35 32.04
CA THR A 274 17.79 9.91 32.66
C THR A 274 17.89 11.41 32.38
N LYS A 275 17.32 12.20 33.30
CA LYS A 275 17.53 13.64 33.55
C LYS A 275 17.42 14.57 32.33
N THR A 276 16.25 15.15 32.14
CA THR A 276 16.15 16.56 31.72
C THR A 276 15.03 17.22 32.52
N GLU A 277 15.28 18.46 32.91
CA GLU A 277 14.49 19.31 33.79
C GLU A 277 12.99 19.33 33.44
N GLU A 278 12.17 19.31 34.49
CA GLU A 278 10.75 19.57 34.42
C GLU A 278 10.52 20.96 33.82
N ASP A 279 9.99 21.00 32.61
CA ASP A 279 9.41 22.21 32.03
C ASP A 279 8.01 22.39 32.67
N PRO A 280 7.80 23.37 33.57
CA PRO A 280 6.59 23.44 34.39
C PRO A 280 5.33 23.84 33.57
N ALA A 281 5.47 24.07 32.26
CA ALA A 281 4.40 24.56 31.41
C ALA A 281 3.42 23.48 30.91
N LEU A 282 3.82 22.20 30.80
CA LEU A 282 2.93 21.15 30.27
C LEU A 282 2.05 20.49 31.33
N GLY A 283 2.51 20.42 32.58
CA GLY A 283 1.73 19.91 33.71
C GLY A 283 0.56 20.84 34.07
N SER A 284 0.74 22.15 33.89
CA SER A 284 -0.28 23.18 34.13
C SER A 284 -1.39 23.22 33.07
N LEU A 285 -1.13 22.74 31.84
CA LEU A 285 -2.13 22.72 30.76
C LEU A 285 -3.04 21.49 30.82
N LEU A 286 -2.60 20.41 31.48
CA LEU A 286 -3.42 19.22 31.71
C LEU A 286 -4.35 19.37 32.93
N SER A 287 -4.04 20.27 33.87
CA SER A 287 -4.93 20.61 34.99
C SER A 287 -6.12 21.49 34.60
N ASP A 288 -6.07 22.14 33.44
CA ASP A 288 -7.14 23.01 32.92
C ASP A 288 -8.10 22.30 31.93
N LEU A 289 -7.97 20.99 31.75
CA LEU A 289 -8.96 20.19 31.05
C LEU A 289 -10.11 19.85 32.02
N THR A 290 -11.31 20.39 31.76
CA THR A 290 -12.55 20.16 32.53
C THR A 290 -13.08 18.72 32.48
N PHE A 291 -12.35 17.80 31.85
CA PHE A 291 -12.65 16.38 31.79
C PHE A 291 -11.47 15.57 32.33
N ASN A 292 -11.13 15.80 33.60
CA ASN A 292 -10.27 14.91 34.34
C ASN A 292 -11.09 13.67 34.75
N LEU A 293 -11.04 12.61 33.92
CA LEU A 293 -11.63 11.30 34.21
C LEU A 293 -10.74 10.50 35.18
N THR A 294 -10.32 11.13 36.28
CA THR A 294 -9.80 10.39 37.44
C THR A 294 -10.97 10.18 38.39
N VAL A 295 -11.58 8.99 38.31
CA VAL A 295 -12.62 8.59 39.25
C VAL A 295 -11.99 8.63 40.65
N SER A 296 -12.42 9.59 41.47
CA SER A 296 -11.93 9.69 42.84
C SER A 296 -12.34 8.43 43.62
N GLU A 297 -11.58 8.04 44.63
CA GLU A 297 -11.95 6.89 45.50
C GLU A 297 -13.35 7.07 46.10
N ARG A 298 -13.75 8.33 46.31
CA ARG A 298 -15.09 8.72 46.76
C ARG A 298 -16.17 8.40 45.72
N ASP A 299 -15.92 8.68 44.44
CA ASP A 299 -16.86 8.37 43.35
C ASP A 299 -16.96 6.86 43.06
N SER A 300 -15.85 6.14 43.23
CA SER A 300 -15.82 4.67 43.15
C SER A 300 -16.64 4.03 44.29
N ALA A 301 -16.55 4.58 45.50
CA ALA A 301 -17.37 4.15 46.63
C ALA A 301 -18.85 4.50 46.43
N ALA A 302 -19.16 5.68 45.89
CA ALA A 302 -20.52 6.10 45.58
C ALA A 302 -21.18 5.21 44.51
N ARG A 303 -20.46 4.88 43.42
CA ARG A 303 -20.94 3.95 42.39
C ARG A 303 -21.32 2.56 42.94
N LYS A 304 -20.59 2.07 43.95
CA LYS A 304 -20.87 0.78 44.59
C LYS A 304 -22.13 0.80 45.49
N GLN A 305 -22.60 1.97 45.90
CA GLN A 305 -23.81 2.14 46.71
C GLN A 305 -25.06 2.45 45.87
N VAL A 306 -24.90 2.78 44.59
CA VAL A 306 -26.03 3.02 43.69
C VAL A 306 -26.61 1.69 43.23
N VAL A 307 -27.72 1.28 43.84
CA VAL A 307 -28.56 0.19 43.35
C VAL A 307 -29.33 0.71 42.13
N LEU A 308 -29.04 0.16 40.96
CA LEU A 308 -29.77 0.50 39.74
C LEU A 308 -31.19 -0.08 39.82
N PRO A 309 -32.24 0.69 39.46
CA PRO A 309 -33.65 0.30 39.66
C PRO A 309 -34.11 -1.00 38.98
N TYR A 310 -33.29 -1.63 38.13
CA TYR A 310 -33.66 -2.80 37.34
C TYR A 310 -32.81 -4.05 37.59
N GLN A 311 -31.93 -4.05 38.59
CA GLN A 311 -31.34 -5.31 39.06
C GLN A 311 -32.30 -5.99 40.04
N HIS A 312 -33.34 -6.61 39.48
CA HIS A 312 -34.21 -7.51 40.21
C HIS A 312 -33.42 -8.73 40.70
N GLN A 313 -33.46 -8.93 42.02
CA GLN A 313 -33.07 -10.15 42.68
C GLN A 313 -34.03 -11.28 42.26
N ASN A 314 -33.45 -12.32 41.65
CA ASN A 314 -33.90 -13.71 41.55
C ASN A 314 -35.25 -14.07 40.88
N HIS A 315 -35.13 -15.12 40.06
CA HIS A 315 -36.17 -16.08 39.60
C HIS A 315 -37.20 -15.60 38.58
N GLN A 316 -36.81 -15.54 37.30
CA GLN A 316 -37.38 -16.34 36.20
C GLN A 316 -36.72 -15.87 34.89
N SER A 317 -36.02 -16.78 34.24
CA SER A 317 -35.36 -16.58 32.95
C SER A 317 -36.40 -16.32 31.86
N THR A 318 -36.57 -15.05 31.48
CA THR A 318 -37.07 -14.69 30.16
C THR A 318 -35.88 -14.10 29.39
N PRO A 319 -35.39 -14.76 28.33
CA PRO A 319 -34.31 -14.20 27.54
C PRO A 319 -34.85 -12.95 26.81
N LEU A 320 -34.19 -11.83 27.03
CA LEU A 320 -34.38 -10.62 26.22
C LEU A 320 -33.84 -10.94 24.81
N PHE A 321 -34.75 -11.03 23.84
CA PHE A 321 -34.39 -11.10 22.44
C PHE A 321 -33.94 -9.72 21.98
N PHE A 322 -32.67 -9.61 21.62
CA PHE A 322 -32.20 -8.52 20.77
C PHE A 322 -32.52 -8.95 19.34
N ILE A 323 -33.39 -8.19 18.67
CA ILE A 323 -33.51 -8.23 17.22
C ILE A 323 -32.51 -7.18 16.75
N ASP A 324 -31.43 -7.63 16.13
CA ASP A 324 -30.55 -6.74 15.38
C ASP A 324 -31.31 -6.33 14.11
N ASP A 325 -31.64 -5.04 13.97
CA ASP A 325 -32.33 -4.47 12.79
C ASP A 325 -31.43 -4.44 11.52
N ASP A 326 -30.32 -5.18 11.51
CA ASP A 326 -29.30 -5.26 10.45
C ASP A 326 -28.96 -6.73 10.10
N ASP A 327 -29.93 -7.64 10.20
CA ASP A 327 -29.81 -9.01 9.65
C ASP A 327 -30.38 -9.01 8.21
N PRO A 328 -29.52 -9.08 7.16
CA PRO A 328 -29.94 -8.99 5.77
C PRO A 328 -30.44 -10.32 5.19
N ASP A 329 -30.77 -11.30 6.02
CA ASP A 329 -31.21 -12.64 5.62
C ASP A 329 -32.76 -12.74 5.51
N TRP A 330 -33.46 -11.60 5.47
CA TRP A 330 -34.92 -11.50 5.32
C TRP A 330 -35.36 -11.30 3.85
N ASP A 331 -34.75 -12.06 2.93
CA ASP A 331 -35.15 -12.18 1.51
C ASP A 331 -35.07 -13.62 0.98
N ASP A 332 -35.09 -14.63 1.86
CA ASP A 332 -35.14 -16.06 1.48
C ASP A 332 -36.52 -16.70 1.75
N ASP A 333 -37.56 -15.89 1.95
CA ASP A 333 -38.95 -16.36 1.89
C ASP A 333 -39.50 -16.10 0.48
N ASP A 334 -39.15 -17.01 -0.43
CA ASP A 334 -39.76 -17.17 -1.75
C ASP A 334 -41.30 -17.29 -1.61
N LEU A 335 -42.01 -16.19 -1.85
CA LEU A 335 -43.47 -16.08 -1.81
C LEU A 335 -44.12 -16.54 -3.14
N ASP A 336 -43.55 -17.58 -3.76
CA ASP A 336 -43.83 -17.92 -5.16
C ASP A 336 -44.04 -19.43 -5.43
N ASP A 337 -43.80 -20.33 -4.47
CA ASP A 337 -43.68 -21.78 -4.77
C ASP A 337 -44.90 -22.66 -4.42
N ASP A 338 -46.09 -22.07 -4.17
CA ASP A 338 -47.34 -22.81 -3.93
C ASP A 338 -48.54 -22.41 -4.82
N LEU A 339 -48.32 -21.72 -5.95
CA LEU A 339 -49.38 -21.52 -6.96
C LEU A 339 -49.45 -22.68 -7.97
N ASP A 340 -50.16 -23.73 -7.55
CA ASP A 340 -50.77 -24.69 -8.47
C ASP A 340 -51.84 -23.99 -9.33
N ILE A 341 -51.53 -23.70 -10.61
CA ILE A 341 -52.52 -23.40 -11.69
C ILE A 341 -52.12 -24.11 -12.98
#